data_AF-A0A183T1G0-F1
#
_entry.id   AF-A0A183T1G0-F1
#
_cell.length_a   1.000
_cell.length_b   1.000
_cell.length_c   1.000
_cell.angle_alpha   90.00
_cell.angle_beta   90.00
_cell.angle_gamma   90.00
#
_symmetry.space_group_name_H-M   'P 1'
#
loop_
_entity.id
_entity.type
_entity.pdbx_description
1 polymer ?
#
loop_
_entity_poly.entity_id
_entity_poly.type
_entity_poly.pdbx_seq_one_letter_code
_entity_poly.pdbx_strand_id
1 'polypeptide(L)'
;MSLRLPLRGDQFATILSAYAPPMTSPDVAKDNFCEDLHALLATVPKEDKLIVLGDFNNRVGTDHSAWQGVLVPHGLGGCNDNGLLLL
;
A
#
# COMPACT_ATOMS: atom_id res chain seq x y z
N MET A 1 -4.42 -9.74 3.89
CA MET A 1 -5.83 -10.12 4.18
C MET A 1 -6.71 -9.53 3.10
N SER A 2 -7.72 -10.27 2.63
CA SER A 2 -8.70 -9.76 1.66
C SER A 2 -10.13 -9.92 2.21
N LEU A 3 -10.99 -8.95 1.92
CA LEU A 3 -12.40 -8.96 2.26
C LEU A 3 -13.21 -8.47 1.07
N ARG A 4 -14.15 -9.29 0.60
CA ARG A 4 -15.08 -8.90 -0.46
C ARG A 4 -16.42 -8.51 0.15
N LEU A 5 -16.82 -7.25 -0.03
CA LEU A 5 -18.02 -6.66 0.54
C LEU A 5 -19.06 -6.39 -0.56
N PRO A 6 -20.33 -6.82 -0.38
CA PRO A 6 -21.39 -6.41 -1.28
C PRO A 6 -21.68 -4.90 -1.14
N LEU A 7 -21.94 -4.25 -2.27
CA LEU A 7 -22.39 -2.87 -2.37
C LEU A 7 -23.85 -2.82 -2.86
N ARG A 8 -24.31 -1.66 -3.32
CA ARG A 8 -25.65 -1.50 -3.89
C ARG A 8 -25.74 -2.13 -5.29
N GLY A 9 -26.74 -2.98 -5.49
CA GLY A 9 -26.91 -3.73 -6.75
C GLY A 9 -25.98 -4.94 -6.79
N ASP A 10 -25.63 -5.42 -7.99
CA ASP A 10 -24.69 -6.54 -8.19
C ASP A 10 -23.22 -6.06 -8.19
N GLN A 11 -22.91 -5.11 -7.31
CA GLN A 11 -21.58 -4.52 -7.18
C GLN A 11 -20.90 -5.01 -5.91
N PHE A 12 -19.59 -5.16 -5.96
CA PHE A 12 -18.76 -5.54 -4.83
C PHE A 12 -17.58 -4.60 -4.67
N ALA A 13 -17.07 -4.48 -3.45
CA ALA A 13 -15.77 -3.91 -3.17
C ALA A 13 -14.85 -5.00 -2.64
N THR A 14 -13.65 -5.12 -3.19
CA THR A 14 -12.58 -5.93 -2.61
C THR A 14 -11.63 -5.02 -1.85
N ILE A 15 -11.54 -5.26 -0.55
CA ILE A 15 -10.63 -4.57 0.35
C ILE A 15 -9.43 -5.48 0.60
N LEU A 16 -8.25 -5.00 0.25
CA LEU A 16 -6.98 -5.63 0.57
C LEU A 16 -6.31 -4.85 1.70
N SER A 17 -6.00 -5.56 2.79
CA SER A 17 -5.21 -5.02 3.88
C SER A 17 -3.85 -5.69 3.91
N ALA A 18 -2.80 -4.87 3.85
CA ALA A 18 -1.41 -5.30 3.83
C ALA A 18 -0.56 -4.49 4.81
N TYR A 19 0.47 -5.12 5.36
CA TYR A 19 1.49 -4.45 6.17
C TYR A 19 2.83 -4.73 5.51
N ALA A 20 3.50 -3.69 5.01
CA ALA A 20 4.77 -3.88 4.35
C ALA A 20 5.90 -4.11 5.37
N PRO A 21 6.97 -4.80 4.97
CA PRO A 21 8.17 -4.89 5.78
C PRO A 21 8.72 -3.49 6.15
N PRO A 22 9.26 -3.32 7.37
CA PRO A 22 9.91 -2.07 7.77
C PRO A 22 11.15 -1.81 6.89
N MET A 23 11.58 -0.56 6.79
CA MET A 23 12.74 -0.17 5.95
C MET A 23 14.03 -0.95 6.25
N THR A 24 14.19 -1.48 7.46
CA THR A 24 15.34 -2.28 7.90
C THR A 24 15.27 -3.75 7.48
N SER A 25 14.19 -4.17 6.82
CA SER A 25 14.04 -5.55 6.35
C SER A 25 15.00 -5.84 5.18
N PRO A 26 15.46 -7.09 5.02
CA PRO A 26 16.23 -7.50 3.84
C PRO A 26 15.48 -7.23 2.54
N ASP A 27 16.20 -6.91 1.46
CA ASP A 27 15.59 -6.65 0.14
C ASP A 27 14.73 -7.82 -0.35
N VAL A 28 15.18 -9.06 -0.15
CA VAL A 28 14.39 -10.26 -0.46
C VAL A 28 13.02 -10.27 0.23
N ALA A 29 12.90 -9.73 1.45
CA ALA A 29 11.62 -9.66 2.14
C ALA A 29 10.70 -8.58 1.53
N LYS A 30 11.28 -7.50 1.02
CA LYS A 30 10.56 -6.40 0.34
C LYS A 30 10.10 -6.84 -1.05
N ASP A 31 10.94 -7.55 -1.78
CA ASP A 31 10.62 -8.11 -3.09
C ASP A 31 9.49 -9.12 -2.98
N ASN A 32 9.61 -10.09 -2.05
CA ASN A 32 8.56 -11.06 -1.79
C ASN A 32 7.23 -10.39 -1.43
N PHE A 33 7.24 -9.34 -0.61
CA PHE A 33 6.03 -8.58 -0.29
C PHE A 33 5.40 -7.96 -1.54
N CYS A 34 6.21 -7.40 -2.44
CA CYS A 34 5.74 -6.81 -3.68
C CYS A 34 5.14 -7.86 -4.62
N GLU A 35 5.80 -9.01 -4.76
CA GLU A 35 5.31 -10.14 -5.55
C GLU A 35 4.00 -10.71 -5.00
N ASP A 36 3.92 -10.93 -3.69
CA ASP A 36 2.73 -11.43 -3.01
C ASP A 36 1.55 -10.45 -3.15
N LEU A 37 1.80 -9.15 -3.00
CA LEU A 37 0.79 -8.11 -3.20
C LEU A 37 0.30 -8.09 -4.65
N HIS A 38 1.21 -8.19 -5.62
CA HIS A 38 0.86 -8.23 -7.04
C HIS A 38 0.02 -9.46 -7.39
N ALA A 39 0.42 -10.63 -6.87
CA ALA A 39 -0.35 -11.87 -7.04
C ALA A 39 -1.75 -11.75 -6.43
N LEU A 40 -1.87 -11.15 -5.24
CA LEU A 40 -3.17 -10.94 -4.60
C LEU A 40 -4.05 -9.97 -5.41
N LEU A 41 -3.48 -8.88 -5.93
CA LEU A 41 -4.17 -7.92 -6.79
C LEU A 41 -4.71 -8.58 -8.07
N ALA A 42 -3.96 -9.53 -8.65
CA ALA A 42 -4.38 -10.27 -9.83
C ALA A 42 -5.59 -11.19 -9.57
N THR A 43 -5.89 -11.54 -8.32
CA THR A 43 -7.07 -12.36 -7.97
C THR A 43 -8.36 -11.56 -7.85
N VAL A 44 -8.28 -10.23 -7.83
CA VAL A 44 -9.46 -9.36 -7.64
C VAL A 44 -10.30 -9.34 -8.93
N PRO A 45 -11.63 -9.60 -8.86
CA PRO A 45 -12.50 -9.46 -10.02
C PRO A 45 -12.44 -8.04 -10.59
N LYS A 46 -12.44 -7.90 -11.93
CA LYS A 46 -12.29 -6.59 -12.59
C LYS A 46 -13.48 -5.67 -12.34
N GLU A 47 -14.61 -6.25 -12.00
CA GLU A 47 -15.90 -5.62 -11.75
C GLU A 47 -16.00 -5.10 -10.31
N ASP A 48 -15.15 -5.62 -9.42
CA ASP A 48 -15.08 -5.17 -8.04
C ASP A 48 -14.37 -3.82 -7.94
N LYS A 49 -14.88 -2.95 -7.07
CA LYS A 49 -14.13 -1.77 -6.64
C LYS A 49 -12.98 -2.19 -5.74
N LEU A 50 -11.76 -1.92 -6.15
CA LEU A 50 -10.56 -2.26 -5.37
C LEU A 50 -10.21 -1.13 -4.39
N ILE A 51 -10.01 -1.49 -3.12
CA ILE A 51 -9.45 -0.63 -2.09
C ILE A 51 -8.25 -1.34 -1.49
N VAL A 52 -7.08 -0.72 -1.58
CA VAL A 52 -5.85 -1.22 -0.96
C VAL A 52 -5.51 -0.29 0.20
N LEU A 53 -5.36 -0.87 1.41
CA LEU A 53 -5.12 -0.10 2.63
C LEU A 53 -4.15 -0.83 3.56
N GLY A 54 -3.63 -0.08 4.52
CA GLY A 54 -2.69 -0.57 5.52
C GLY A 54 -1.45 0.31 5.58
N ASP A 55 -0.49 -0.13 6.39
CA ASP A 55 0.78 0.56 6.54
C ASP A 55 1.81 -0.08 5.61
N PHE A 56 2.10 0.62 4.53
CA PHE A 56 3.06 0.18 3.53
C PHE A 56 4.51 0.55 3.90
N ASN A 57 4.75 1.13 5.08
CA ASN A 57 6.07 1.63 5.50
C ASN A 57 6.76 2.46 4.40
N ASN A 58 5.95 3.05 3.51
CA ASN A 58 6.38 3.80 2.36
C ASN A 58 6.32 5.27 2.67
N ARG A 59 7.22 6.02 2.05
CA ARG A 59 7.09 7.45 1.92
C ARG A 59 6.92 7.71 0.45
N VAL A 60 5.88 8.44 0.10
CA VAL A 60 5.57 8.78 -1.29
C VAL A 60 5.70 10.28 -1.46
N GLY A 61 6.44 10.68 -2.50
CA GLY A 61 6.56 12.08 -2.89
C GLY A 61 7.74 12.84 -2.29
N THR A 62 8.11 13.91 -2.96
CA THR A 62 9.20 14.84 -2.60
C THR A 62 8.71 16.10 -1.90
N ASP A 63 7.39 16.31 -1.83
CA ASP A 63 6.76 17.53 -1.33
C ASP A 63 6.69 17.57 0.20
N HIS A 64 7.78 17.19 0.88
CA HIS A 64 7.82 17.20 2.35
C HIS A 64 7.47 18.56 2.95
N SER A 65 7.77 19.66 2.22
CA SER A 65 7.44 21.03 2.59
C SER A 65 5.94 21.29 2.63
N ALA A 66 5.16 20.64 1.75
CA ALA A 66 3.70 20.75 1.75
C ALA A 66 3.04 19.97 2.91
N TRP A 67 3.77 19.04 3.53
CA TRP A 67 3.27 18.14 4.59
C TRP A 67 3.88 18.42 5.96
N GLN A 68 4.56 19.55 6.14
CA GLN A 68 5.31 19.90 7.37
C GLN A 68 4.45 19.93 8.64
N GLY A 69 3.13 20.18 8.54
CA GLY A 69 2.19 20.15 9.67
C GLY A 69 1.44 18.82 9.87
N VAL A 70 1.59 17.88 8.94
CA VAL A 70 0.94 16.56 8.96
C VAL A 70 1.94 15.46 9.36
N LEU A 71 3.21 15.66 9.03
CA LEU A 71 4.30 14.78 9.43
C LEU A 71 4.51 14.85 10.96
N VAL A 72 4.54 13.68 11.58
CA VAL A 72 4.89 13.49 13.01
C VAL A 72 6.30 14.05 13.25
N PRO A 73 6.70 14.48 14.46
CA PRO A 73 8.01 15.12 14.72
C PRO A 73 9.28 14.35 14.27
N HIS A 74 9.16 13.09 13.88
CA HIS A 74 10.24 12.26 13.31
C HIS A 74 9.99 11.82 11.86
N GLY A 75 8.99 12.41 11.19
CA GLY A 75 8.69 12.18 9.79
C GLY A 75 9.80 12.79 8.94
N LEU A 76 10.69 11.96 8.40
CA LEU A 76 11.66 12.41 7.41
C LEU A 76 10.92 12.70 6.10
N GLY A 77 11.29 13.82 5.49
CA GLY A 77 10.73 14.25 4.20
C GLY A 77 11.35 13.51 3.02
N GLY A 78 10.51 13.01 2.11
CA GLY A 78 10.94 12.43 0.82
C GLY A 78 10.53 10.98 0.62
N CYS A 79 10.52 10.55 -0.64
CA CYS A 79 10.22 9.17 -1.04
C CYS A 79 11.32 8.22 -0.54
N ASN A 80 10.95 7.06 0.00
CA ASN A 80 11.90 6.01 0.36
C ASN A 80 11.81 4.84 -0.64
N ASP A 81 12.78 3.92 -0.60
CA ASP A 81 12.84 2.79 -1.55
C ASP A 81 11.54 1.97 -1.57
N ASN A 82 10.88 1.81 -0.43
CA ASN A 82 9.60 1.13 -0.32
C ASN A 82 8.47 1.87 -1.08
N GLY A 83 8.53 3.21 -1.14
CA GLY A 83 7.60 4.03 -1.92
C GLY A 83 7.81 3.93 -3.42
N LEU A 84 9.05 3.75 -3.87
CA LEU A 84 9.33 3.50 -5.29
C LEU A 84 8.81 2.14 -5.76
N LEU A 85 8.85 1.12 -4.90
CA LEU A 85 8.34 -0.22 -5.22
C LEU A 85 6.81 -0.27 -5.40
N LEU A 86 6.09 0.75 -4.92
CA LEU A 86 4.63 0.81 -4.94
C LEU A 86 4.06 1.84 -5.94
N LEU A 87 4.94 2.54 -6.69
CA LEU A 87 4.59 3.49 -7.76
C LEU A 87 4.75 2.83 -9.14
#